data_AF-A0A841B4W0-F1
#
_entry.id   AF-A0A841B4W0-F1
#
_cell.length_a   1.000
_cell.length_b   1.000
_cell.length_c   1.000
_cell.angle_alpha   90.00
_cell.angle_beta   90.00
_cell.angle_gamma   90.00
#
_symmetry.space_group_name_H-M   'P 1'
#
loop_
_entity.id
_entity.type
_entity.pdbx_description
1 polymer ?
#
loop_
_entity_poly.entity_id
_entity_poly.type
_entity_poly.pdbx_seq_one_letter_code
_entity_poly.pdbx_strand_id
1 'polypeptide(L)'
;MRSSRLVAAGVLTLALAGCSTEPPPGPAAPAPDGGDAQPVKAIQAAAGAVPGGRVFDVEHADDGWEIKVASNGQEHKVRVSRDGGQVLGQQQTAKPSDDMAKVQQADVDAVKALQAAQKRLPGELDEMEIDLATDGTLVWQVGLRDGTGVEHDVDVDAKTGQVR
;
A
#
# COMPACT_ATOMS: atom_id res chain seq x y z
N MET A 1 42.52 57.73 -59.77
CA MET A 1 43.96 57.77 -59.43
C MET A 1 44.36 56.41 -58.87
N ARG A 2 45.46 55.81 -59.37
CA ARG A 2 46.38 54.79 -58.80
C ARG A 2 45.83 53.76 -57.79
N SER A 3 45.94 52.45 -58.10
CA SER A 3 46.87 51.46 -57.50
C SER A 3 46.69 51.23 -55.98
N SER A 4 46.72 50.04 -55.38
CA SER A 4 47.31 48.74 -55.70
C SER A 4 46.76 47.67 -54.74
N ARG A 5 47.00 46.40 -55.09
CA ARG A 5 46.67 45.14 -54.41
C ARG A 5 47.10 45.06 -52.93
N LEU A 6 46.39 44.26 -52.13
CA LEU A 6 47.01 43.22 -51.29
C LEU A 6 45.99 42.14 -50.91
N VAL A 7 46.40 40.89 -51.13
CA VAL A 7 45.69 39.65 -50.78
C VAL A 7 46.11 39.25 -49.36
N ALA A 8 45.15 38.86 -48.52
CA ALA A 8 45.41 38.04 -47.34
C ALA A 8 44.23 37.08 -47.15
N ALA A 9 44.52 35.79 -47.27
CA ALA A 9 43.59 34.70 -47.02
C ALA A 9 43.36 34.55 -45.51
N GLY A 10 42.10 34.60 -45.09
CA GLY A 10 41.66 34.30 -43.72
C GLY A 10 40.59 33.21 -43.78
N VAL A 11 40.89 32.08 -43.16
CA VAL A 11 40.11 30.84 -43.18
C VAL A 11 38.73 31.05 -42.54
N LEU A 12 37.68 30.69 -43.28
CA LEU A 12 36.28 30.74 -42.87
C LEU A 12 35.93 29.45 -42.10
N THR A 13 35.77 29.52 -40.77
CA THR A 13 35.19 28.44 -39.98
C THR A 13 33.72 28.74 -39.73
N LEU A 14 32.85 28.07 -40.48
CA LEU A 14 31.39 28.13 -40.34
C LEU A 14 30.98 27.10 -39.28
N ALA A 15 30.67 27.54 -38.05
CA ALA A 15 30.04 26.69 -37.05
C ALA A 15 28.51 26.86 -37.13
N LEU A 16 27.82 25.81 -37.56
CA LEU A 16 26.37 25.73 -37.68
C LEU A 16 25.71 25.76 -36.30
N ALA A 17 24.75 26.67 -36.13
CA ALA A 17 23.82 26.66 -34.99
C ALA A 17 22.88 25.45 -35.10
N GLY A 18 23.07 24.46 -34.24
CA GLY A 18 22.12 23.37 -34.04
C GLY A 18 20.98 23.84 -33.15
N CYS A 19 19.79 24.04 -33.72
CA CYS A 19 18.55 24.10 -32.96
C CYS A 19 18.25 22.69 -32.44
N SER A 20 18.54 22.42 -31.16
CA SER A 20 18.03 21.23 -30.48
C SER A 20 16.57 21.45 -30.13
N THR A 21 15.66 20.89 -30.92
CA THR A 21 14.26 20.71 -30.53
C THR A 21 14.18 19.51 -29.58
N GLU A 22 14.08 19.80 -28.29
CA GLU A 22 13.77 18.81 -27.26
C GLU A 22 12.31 18.35 -27.43
N PRO A 23 12.00 17.05 -27.52
CA PRO A 23 10.62 16.58 -27.57
C PRO A 23 9.89 16.94 -26.27
N PRO A 24 8.57 17.23 -26.32
CA PRO A 24 7.80 17.49 -25.11
C PRO A 24 7.87 16.28 -24.19
N PRO A 25 7.95 16.48 -22.86
CA PRO A 25 7.91 15.37 -21.92
C PRO A 25 6.63 14.57 -22.17
N GLY A 26 6.79 13.27 -22.45
CA GLY A 26 5.67 12.33 -22.44
C GLY A 26 5.02 12.31 -21.06
N PRO A 27 3.78 11.79 -20.92
CA PRO A 27 3.16 11.64 -19.61
C PRO A 27 4.13 10.91 -18.69
N ALA A 28 4.44 11.55 -17.56
CA ALA A 28 5.28 10.96 -16.53
C ALA A 28 4.71 9.59 -16.17
N ALA A 29 5.57 8.58 -16.11
CA ALA A 29 5.22 7.32 -15.47
C ALA A 29 4.69 7.63 -14.06
N PRO A 30 3.65 6.93 -13.56
CA PRO A 30 3.24 7.10 -12.18
C PRO A 30 4.47 6.91 -11.29
N ALA A 31 4.66 7.82 -10.34
CA ALA A 31 5.63 7.61 -9.27
C ALA A 31 5.33 6.26 -8.61
N PRO A 32 6.31 5.57 -8.01
CA PRO A 32 5.99 4.46 -7.14
C PRO A 32 5.11 5.02 -6.02
N ASP A 33 3.80 4.80 -6.15
CA ASP A 33 2.84 5.16 -5.13
C ASP A 33 3.30 4.46 -3.85
N GLY A 34 3.15 5.12 -2.70
CA GLY A 34 3.51 4.54 -1.40
C GLY A 34 2.64 3.34 -1.05
N GLY A 35 2.79 2.23 -1.78
CA GLY A 35 1.99 1.01 -1.73
C GLY A 35 1.85 0.49 -0.31
N ASP A 36 2.98 0.38 0.41
CA ASP A 36 3.01 0.01 1.84
C ASP A 36 2.21 0.94 2.77
N ALA A 37 2.11 2.23 2.44
CA ALA A 37 1.45 3.20 3.30
C ALA A 37 -0.08 3.21 3.13
N GLN A 38 -0.59 2.76 1.98
CA GLN A 38 -2.03 2.74 1.68
C GLN A 38 -2.83 1.77 2.57
N PRO A 39 -2.47 0.47 2.71
CA PRO A 39 -3.22 -0.46 3.54
C PRO A 39 -3.14 -0.07 5.02
N VAL A 40 -1.96 0.37 5.50
CA VAL A 40 -1.82 0.89 6.88
C VAL A 40 -2.79 2.03 7.15
N LYS A 41 -2.88 2.99 6.22
CA LYS A 41 -3.80 4.13 6.34
C LYS A 41 -5.26 3.69 6.29
N ALA A 42 -5.60 2.71 5.43
CA ALA A 42 -6.96 2.17 5.35
C ALA A 42 -7.38 1.46 6.64
N ILE A 43 -6.50 0.62 7.20
CA ILE A 43 -6.69 -0.05 8.50
C ILE A 43 -6.93 0.98 9.61
N GLN A 44 -6.11 2.03 9.66
CA GLN A 44 -6.25 3.10 10.65
C GLN A 44 -7.56 3.88 10.48
N ALA A 45 -7.96 4.18 9.23
CA ALA A 45 -9.22 4.86 8.95
C ALA A 45 -10.43 4.03 9.39
N ALA A 46 -10.43 2.72 9.10
CA ALA A 46 -11.50 1.82 9.51
C ALA A 46 -11.58 1.66 11.03
N ALA A 47 -10.45 1.47 11.71
CA ALA A 47 -10.40 1.43 13.17
C ALA A 47 -10.91 2.74 13.80
N GLY A 48 -10.57 3.89 13.23
CA GLY A 48 -11.01 5.21 13.70
C GLY A 48 -12.48 5.52 13.43
N ALA A 49 -13.08 4.93 12.39
CA ALA A 49 -14.49 5.11 12.05
C ALA A 49 -15.44 4.46 13.06
N VAL A 50 -14.97 3.42 13.77
CA VAL A 50 -15.75 2.67 14.75
C VAL A 50 -15.23 2.96 16.15
N PRO A 51 -16.02 3.57 17.06
CA PRO A 51 -15.57 3.84 18.43
C PRO A 51 -15.08 2.57 19.14
N GLY A 52 -13.83 2.58 19.61
CA GLY A 52 -13.20 1.40 20.23
C GLY A 52 -12.96 0.23 19.28
N GLY A 53 -12.98 0.50 17.97
CA GLY A 53 -12.87 -0.51 16.92
C GLY A 53 -11.53 -1.23 16.89
N ARG A 54 -11.58 -2.55 16.76
CA ARG A 54 -10.43 -3.41 16.49
C ARG A 54 -10.62 -4.08 15.14
N VAL A 55 -9.81 -3.69 14.16
CA VAL A 55 -9.76 -4.39 12.86
C VAL A 55 -9.36 -5.83 13.13
N PHE A 56 -10.00 -6.78 12.43
CA PHE A 56 -9.68 -8.21 12.53
C PHE A 56 -9.57 -8.91 11.18
N ASP A 57 -9.91 -8.22 10.09
CA ASP A 57 -9.95 -8.75 8.75
C ASP A 57 -9.92 -7.58 7.75
N VAL A 58 -9.10 -7.71 6.70
CA VAL A 58 -8.81 -6.72 5.68
C VAL A 58 -8.76 -7.42 4.32
N GLU A 59 -9.68 -7.07 3.44
CA GLU A 59 -9.81 -7.64 2.10
C GLU A 59 -9.84 -6.52 1.04
N HIS A 60 -9.43 -6.82 -0.19
CA HIS A 60 -9.69 -5.94 -1.34
C HIS A 60 -11.18 -5.89 -1.67
N ALA A 61 -11.63 -4.73 -2.12
CA ALA A 61 -12.95 -4.52 -2.71
C ALA A 61 -12.81 -3.76 -4.04
N ASP A 62 -13.88 -3.77 -4.85
CA ASP A 62 -13.88 -3.10 -6.17
C ASP A 62 -13.48 -1.61 -6.08
N ASP A 63 -13.94 -0.90 -5.04
CA ASP A 63 -13.73 0.53 -4.81
C ASP A 63 -12.63 0.85 -3.77
N GLY A 64 -11.92 -0.16 -3.27
CA GLY A 64 -10.84 0.00 -2.31
C GLY A 64 -10.69 -1.20 -1.38
N TRP A 65 -10.98 -0.98 -0.10
CA TRP A 65 -10.81 -1.97 0.95
C TRP A 65 -12.14 -2.23 1.64
N GLU A 66 -12.39 -3.50 1.97
CA GLU A 66 -13.42 -3.90 2.91
C GLU A 66 -12.75 -4.40 4.19
N ILE A 67 -13.06 -3.76 5.31
CA ILE A 67 -12.36 -4.00 6.57
C ILE A 67 -13.39 -4.33 7.65
N LYS A 68 -13.26 -5.49 8.28
CA LYS A 68 -14.14 -5.90 9.39
C LYS A 68 -13.55 -5.43 10.72
N VAL A 69 -14.38 -4.74 11.49
CA VAL A 69 -14.00 -4.06 12.73
C VAL A 69 -14.90 -4.52 13.87
N ALA A 70 -14.30 -5.11 14.90
CA ALA A 70 -14.97 -5.52 16.13
C ALA A 70 -15.13 -4.33 17.07
N SER A 71 -16.35 -4.05 17.53
CA SER A 71 -16.61 -3.09 18.60
C SER A 71 -17.87 -3.46 19.38
N ASN A 72 -17.80 -3.43 20.72
CA ASN A 72 -18.95 -3.66 21.61
C ASN A 72 -19.76 -4.94 21.31
N GLY A 73 -19.08 -6.03 20.92
CA GLY A 73 -19.73 -7.29 20.56
C GLY A 73 -20.48 -7.27 19.22
N GLN A 74 -20.29 -6.23 18.41
CA GLN A 74 -20.74 -6.15 17.03
C GLN A 74 -19.57 -6.12 16.05
N GLU A 75 -19.78 -6.68 14.86
CA GLU A 75 -18.89 -6.50 13.72
C GLU A 75 -19.44 -5.39 12.82
N HIS A 76 -18.55 -4.50 12.43
CA HIS A 76 -18.79 -3.45 11.46
C HIS A 76 -17.92 -3.70 10.24
N LYS A 77 -18.55 -3.82 9.07
CA LYS A 77 -17.89 -3.78 7.78
C LYS A 77 -17.71 -2.32 7.37
N VAL A 78 -16.46 -1.89 7.21
CA VAL A 78 -16.10 -0.53 6.81
C VAL A 78 -15.49 -0.58 5.42
N ARG A 79 -16.04 0.20 4.49
CA ARG A 79 -15.42 0.42 3.17
C ARG A 79 -14.53 1.65 3.21
N VAL A 80 -13.32 1.51 2.70
CA VAL A 80 -12.33 2.59 2.64
C VAL A 80 -11.81 2.70 1.22
N SER A 81 -11.57 3.93 0.74
CA SER A 81 -10.98 4.16 -0.58
C SER A 81 -9.63 3.47 -0.73
N ARG A 82 -9.27 3.11 -1.96
CA ARG A 82 -8.02 2.41 -2.29
C ARG A 82 -6.77 3.06 -1.67
N ASP A 83 -6.70 4.39 -1.66
CA ASP A 83 -5.60 5.18 -1.08
C ASP A 83 -5.64 5.31 0.46
N GLY A 84 -6.59 4.64 1.13
CA GLY A 84 -6.84 4.70 2.57
C GLY A 84 -7.35 6.05 3.08
N GLY A 85 -7.62 7.01 2.20
CA GLY A 85 -7.89 8.41 2.57
C GLY A 85 -9.31 8.70 3.04
N GLN A 86 -10.28 7.89 2.65
CA GLN A 86 -11.70 8.18 2.84
C GLN A 86 -12.46 6.94 3.26
N VAL A 87 -13.28 7.06 4.31
CA VAL A 87 -14.28 6.04 4.64
C VAL A 87 -15.48 6.24 3.72
N LEU A 88 -15.75 5.24 2.89
CA LEU A 88 -16.81 5.24 1.88
C LEU A 88 -18.16 4.78 2.44
N GLY A 89 -18.13 3.93 3.48
CA GLY A 89 -19.32 3.45 4.14
C GLY A 89 -19.02 2.58 5.33
N GLN A 90 -20.02 2.42 6.19
CA GLN A 90 -19.96 1.53 7.36
C GLN A 90 -21.31 0.84 7.52
N GLN A 91 -21.29 -0.47 7.75
CA GLN A 91 -22.47 -1.26 7.98
C GLN A 91 -22.21 -2.27 9.10
N GLN A 92 -23.13 -2.37 10.07
CA GLN A 92 -23.11 -3.48 11.03
C GLN A 92 -23.63 -4.76 10.38
N THR A 93 -22.99 -5.89 10.63
CA THR A 93 -23.50 -7.19 10.17
C THR A 93 -24.57 -7.74 11.12
N ALA A 94 -25.57 -8.43 10.57
CA ALA A 94 -26.59 -9.13 11.36
C ALA A 94 -26.07 -10.42 11.99
N LYS A 95 -25.00 -11.00 11.43
CA LYS A 95 -24.34 -12.21 11.92
C LYS A 95 -22.84 -11.94 12.01
N PRO A 96 -22.34 -11.54 13.20
CA PRO A 96 -20.92 -11.32 13.41
C PRO A 96 -20.10 -12.61 13.28
N SER A 97 -18.85 -12.48 12.81
CA SER A 97 -17.87 -13.57 12.80
C SER A 97 -17.47 -14.00 14.21
N ASP A 98 -17.10 -15.26 14.38
CA ASP A 98 -16.46 -15.76 15.60
C ASP A 98 -15.03 -15.19 15.80
N ASP A 99 -14.40 -14.68 14.73
CA ASP A 99 -13.08 -14.02 14.77
C ASP A 99 -13.08 -12.75 15.63
N MET A 100 -14.26 -12.17 15.87
CA MET A 100 -14.41 -11.12 16.85
C MET A 100 -13.88 -11.53 18.22
N ALA A 101 -14.10 -12.77 18.66
CA ALA A 101 -13.58 -13.26 19.94
C ALA A 101 -12.06 -13.49 19.88
N LYS A 102 -11.52 -13.82 18.69
CA LYS A 102 -10.09 -14.00 18.44
C LYS A 102 -9.36 -12.65 18.55
N VAL A 103 -9.83 -11.59 17.89
CA VAL A 103 -9.18 -10.27 17.96
C VAL A 103 -9.21 -9.66 19.36
N GLN A 104 -10.23 -9.94 20.19
CA GLN A 104 -10.24 -9.49 21.58
C GLN A 104 -9.11 -10.11 22.40
N GLN A 105 -8.65 -11.30 22.01
CA GLN A 105 -7.52 -11.97 22.64
C GLN A 105 -6.18 -11.52 22.05
N ALA A 106 -6.12 -10.87 20.88
CA ALA A 106 -4.86 -10.38 20.34
C ALA A 106 -4.27 -9.23 21.18
N ASP A 107 -2.96 -9.20 21.34
CA ASP A 107 -2.22 -8.06 21.90
C ASP A 107 -1.58 -7.20 20.79
N VAL A 108 -1.38 -7.80 19.61
CA VAL A 108 -0.89 -7.17 18.39
C VAL A 108 -2.07 -6.75 17.53
N ASP A 109 -2.10 -5.49 17.13
CA ASP A 109 -3.09 -4.97 16.19
C ASP A 109 -2.69 -5.25 14.72
N ALA A 110 -3.67 -5.13 13.82
CA ALA A 110 -3.52 -5.38 12.39
C ALA A 110 -2.38 -4.57 11.74
N VAL A 111 -2.17 -3.31 12.15
CA VAL A 111 -1.10 -2.46 11.59
C VAL A 111 0.27 -3.02 11.96
N LYS A 112 0.49 -3.38 13.23
CA LYS A 112 1.76 -3.97 13.68
C LYS A 112 2.00 -5.34 13.03
N ALA A 113 0.96 -6.14 12.86
CA ALA A 113 1.05 -7.43 12.20
C ALA A 113 1.49 -7.28 10.73
N LEU A 114 0.81 -6.43 9.97
CA LEU A 114 1.16 -6.13 8.58
C LEU A 114 2.62 -5.64 8.46
N GLN A 115 3.03 -4.70 9.31
CA GLN A 115 4.40 -4.19 9.30
C GLN A 115 5.44 -5.27 9.63
N ALA A 116 5.13 -6.18 10.56
CA ALA A 116 6.02 -7.30 10.89
C ALA A 116 6.14 -8.29 9.71
N ALA A 117 5.02 -8.59 9.05
CA ALA A 117 4.98 -9.45 7.86
C ALA A 117 5.78 -8.84 6.71
N GLN A 118 5.53 -7.58 6.34
CA GLN A 118 6.23 -6.89 5.25
C GLN A 118 7.73 -6.73 5.52
N LYS A 119 8.13 -6.57 6.79
CA LYS A 119 9.54 -6.56 7.17
C LYS A 119 10.22 -7.92 6.93
N ARG A 120 9.49 -9.02 7.08
CA ARG A 120 10.00 -10.37 6.80
C ARG A 120 10.02 -10.66 5.30
N LEU A 121 8.93 -10.34 4.62
CA LEU A 121 8.74 -10.57 3.20
C LEU A 121 8.19 -9.30 2.55
N PRO A 122 9.02 -8.50 1.85
CA PRO A 122 8.53 -7.32 1.17
C PRO A 122 7.46 -7.67 0.12
N GLY A 123 6.31 -7.01 0.18
CA GLY A 123 5.18 -7.26 -0.72
C GLY A 123 4.00 -6.35 -0.39
N GLU A 124 3.10 -6.21 -1.37
CA GLU A 124 1.84 -5.49 -1.20
C GLU A 124 0.83 -6.38 -0.47
N LEU A 125 -0.03 -5.78 0.36
CA LEU A 125 -1.09 -6.52 1.05
C LEU A 125 -2.11 -7.05 0.03
N ASP A 126 -2.32 -8.37 0.00
CA ASP A 126 -3.47 -8.99 -0.65
C ASP A 126 -4.64 -9.07 0.35
N GLU A 127 -4.46 -9.81 1.43
CA GLU A 127 -5.44 -9.94 2.50
C GLU A 127 -4.78 -10.15 3.86
N MET A 128 -5.52 -9.89 4.94
CA MET A 128 -5.07 -10.19 6.30
C MET A 128 -6.25 -10.47 7.22
N GLU A 129 -6.16 -11.52 8.01
CA GLU A 129 -7.16 -11.89 9.01
C GLU A 129 -6.56 -12.40 10.31
N ILE A 130 -7.30 -12.26 11.42
CA ILE A 130 -6.98 -12.92 12.68
C ILE A 130 -7.53 -14.36 12.64
N ASP A 131 -6.68 -15.36 12.89
CA ASP A 131 -7.14 -16.74 12.95
C ASP A 131 -6.27 -17.60 13.88
N LEU A 132 -6.54 -18.90 13.94
CA LEU A 132 -5.72 -19.91 14.57
C LEU A 132 -4.88 -20.64 13.51
N ALA A 133 -3.58 -20.67 13.70
CA ALA A 133 -2.71 -21.56 12.94
C ALA A 133 -3.09 -23.04 13.18
N THR A 134 -2.56 -23.94 12.35
CA THR A 134 -2.82 -25.39 12.45
C THR A 134 -2.49 -25.97 13.83
N ASP A 135 -1.51 -25.40 14.54
CA ASP A 135 -1.12 -25.80 15.90
C ASP A 135 -1.98 -25.17 17.01
N GLY A 136 -3.00 -24.41 16.65
CA GLY A 136 -3.92 -23.71 17.55
C GLY A 136 -3.41 -22.37 18.06
N THR A 137 -2.25 -21.88 17.58
CA THR A 137 -1.74 -20.58 18.02
C THR A 137 -2.52 -19.44 17.36
N LEU A 138 -2.87 -18.41 18.12
CA LEU A 138 -3.53 -17.21 17.59
C LEU A 138 -2.54 -16.41 16.73
N VAL A 139 -2.88 -16.19 15.46
CA VAL A 139 -2.04 -15.52 14.46
C VAL A 139 -2.83 -14.43 13.76
N TRP A 140 -2.09 -13.48 13.20
CA TRP A 140 -2.49 -12.77 12.00
C TRP A 140 -1.95 -13.54 10.79
N GLN A 141 -2.82 -14.02 9.92
CA GLN A 141 -2.42 -14.53 8.61
C GLN A 141 -2.36 -13.32 7.68
N VAL A 142 -1.22 -13.10 7.02
CA VAL A 142 -1.01 -11.94 6.14
C VAL A 142 -0.59 -12.43 4.76
N GLY A 143 -1.47 -12.33 3.78
CA GLY A 143 -1.19 -12.60 2.38
C GLY A 143 -0.47 -11.40 1.75
N LEU A 144 0.76 -11.61 1.29
CA LEU A 144 1.58 -10.58 0.65
C LEU A 144 1.90 -10.96 -0.79
N ARG A 145 1.59 -10.07 -1.72
CA ARG A 145 1.88 -10.21 -3.13
C ARG A 145 3.26 -9.63 -3.45
N ASP A 146 4.15 -10.45 -3.97
CA ASP A 146 5.49 -10.04 -4.36
C ASP A 146 5.52 -9.28 -5.70
N GLY A 147 6.69 -8.74 -6.06
CA GLY A 147 6.88 -7.99 -7.32
C GLY A 147 6.72 -8.82 -8.60
N THR A 148 6.58 -10.14 -8.49
CA THR A 148 6.25 -11.04 -9.62
C THR A 148 4.74 -11.34 -9.71
N GLY A 149 3.96 -10.85 -8.74
CA GLY A 149 2.52 -11.04 -8.65
C GLY A 149 2.11 -12.33 -7.92
N VAL A 150 3.05 -13.06 -7.34
CA VAL A 150 2.80 -14.28 -6.56
C VAL A 150 2.50 -13.89 -5.11
N GLU A 151 1.45 -14.49 -4.56
CA GLU A 151 1.06 -14.32 -3.16
C GLU A 151 1.77 -15.31 -2.25
N HIS A 152 2.13 -14.85 -1.06
CA HIS A 152 2.74 -15.65 -0.01
C HIS A 152 2.13 -15.30 1.33
N ASP A 153 1.78 -16.32 2.12
CA ASP A 153 1.23 -16.12 3.45
C ASP A 153 2.34 -16.00 4.49
N VAL A 154 2.17 -15.05 5.40
CA VAL A 154 3.05 -14.84 6.55
C VAL A 154 2.23 -14.82 7.82
N ASP A 155 2.44 -15.83 8.66
CA ASP A 155 1.85 -15.87 10.00
C ASP A 155 2.63 -14.98 10.97
N VAL A 156 1.93 -14.07 11.63
CA VAL A 156 2.46 -13.23 12.69
C VAL A 156 1.78 -13.56 14.00
N ASP A 157 2.56 -13.80 15.06
CA ASP A 157 2.00 -14.11 16.36
C ASP A 157 1.17 -12.96 16.93
N ALA A 158 -0.13 -13.21 17.15
CA ALA A 158 -1.06 -12.17 17.55
C ALA A 158 -0.86 -11.68 19.00
N LYS A 159 -0.01 -12.35 19.78
CA LYS A 159 0.34 -11.99 21.16
C LYS A 159 1.67 -11.24 21.24
N THR A 160 2.63 -11.60 20.39
CA THR A 160 4.03 -11.17 20.51
C THR A 160 4.53 -10.37 19.31
N GLY A 161 3.89 -10.50 18.16
CA GLY A 161 4.26 -9.84 16.90
C GLY A 161 5.43 -10.50 16.18
N GLN A 162 5.83 -11.69 16.64
CA GLN A 162 6.91 -12.45 16.01
C GLN A 162 6.38 -13.21 14.79
N VAL A 163 7.11 -13.12 13.68
CA VAL A 163 6.82 -13.92 12.48
C VAL A 163 7.25 -15.37 12.74
N ARG A 164 6.43 -16.32 12.31
CA ARG A 164 6.65 -17.77 12.51
C ARG A 164 6.93 -18.50 11.21
#